data_AF-A0A6N6JJD2-F1
#
_entry.id   AF-A0A6N6JJD2-F1
#
_cell.length_a   1.000
_cell.length_b   1.000
_cell.length_c   1.000
_cell.angle_alpha   90.00
_cell.angle_beta   90.00
_cell.angle_gamma   90.00
#
_symmetry.space_group_name_H-M   'P 1'
#
loop_
_entity.id
_entity.type
_entity.pdbx_description
1 polymer ?
#
loop_
_entity_poly.entity_id
_entity_poly.type
_entity_poly.pdbx_seq_one_letter_code
_entity_poly.pdbx_strand_id
1 'polypeptide(L)'
;MSENKEDRSEGVLLGAYIEKRIEEFGLSQGQLAKRTGISRSTISRYCRGETTTPEADQKIRILKFLDGSEDYMKGFRAFCREESGEDVGDDATEKSDAPEHGAQHSETPIKPARPHRLWPLYSAVALIALWVVVQFGVEAYWLWHSAAEETAYQEDAVQLQEFAQELATPADRSPTQNAEHDFTKEDLASHLSMWWSGGLLTFRFDVPAEVPLRAHISLRVGQNEPKIASGVQQYVPGDVVRVSLEDRDNNILAGPFDITAEVEIAVQEAISFALVDRREPILCAAGGCEIRIGDLCEGNWASLKLGREKGLSEFTRDLSSCSAETSSRRECFAAPARFFPIGPGEQIFGVLEHKSGASFAFETAAQDLRLDSSRAARSFTQLQPTDPSADIPYALAWYEPPSVTTRRPFRVELTAGDCLGNGASLNRNFKNIYFDVDGKGNVQGQLDNFLIPEPARETVEILLTGLDGEVYGPYIYRFDAAAVIEAAIKNAEKPDSISCGKEVAYRLELENITHACDVQKDHRTLLSWGHVDEVRLGPSLEQMGQVFQINLDPATIIDLSQYRDLHPFDPLFSFPVPNDWPEVFFEILYRDGTTSVTQRIKLPL
;
A
#
# COMPACT_ATOMS: atom_id res chain seq x y z
N MET A 1 -21.30 -3.86 -70.58
CA MET A 1 -22.16 -4.61 -69.65
C MET A 1 -21.56 -4.41 -68.28
N SER A 2 -22.00 -3.38 -67.57
CA SER A 2 -21.72 -3.20 -66.14
C SER A 2 -22.81 -3.97 -65.40
N GLU A 3 -22.46 -5.09 -64.76
CA GLU A 3 -23.37 -5.76 -63.85
C GLU A 3 -23.73 -4.78 -62.72
N ASN A 4 -25.03 -4.64 -62.45
CA ASN A 4 -25.51 -3.89 -61.30
C ASN A 4 -24.87 -4.50 -60.04
N LYS A 5 -24.00 -3.73 -59.36
CA LYS A 5 -23.66 -3.98 -57.95
C LYS A 5 -24.94 -3.75 -57.15
N GLU A 6 -25.83 -4.75 -57.14
CA GLU A 6 -26.96 -4.80 -56.23
C GLU A 6 -26.40 -4.79 -54.80
N ASP A 7 -26.89 -3.85 -54.02
CA ASP A 7 -26.58 -3.63 -52.62
C ASP A 7 -26.84 -4.94 -51.85
N ARG A 8 -25.79 -5.72 -51.59
CA ARG A 8 -25.92 -7.01 -50.91
C ARG A 8 -26.40 -6.72 -49.50
N SER A 9 -27.67 -7.05 -49.21
CA SER A 9 -28.24 -6.88 -47.87
C SER A 9 -27.35 -7.53 -46.82
N GLU A 10 -27.25 -6.89 -45.63
CA GLU A 10 -26.40 -7.33 -44.51
C GLU A 10 -26.55 -8.83 -44.19
N GLY A 11 -27.75 -9.38 -44.33
CA GLY A 11 -28.02 -10.79 -44.13
C GLY A 11 -27.32 -11.74 -45.11
N VAL A 12 -27.10 -11.31 -46.36
CA VAL A 12 -26.35 -12.09 -47.37
C VAL A 12 -24.87 -12.13 -47.00
N LEU A 13 -24.30 -11.00 -46.58
CA LEU A 13 -22.91 -10.94 -46.13
C LEU A 13 -22.70 -11.73 -44.84
N LEU A 14 -23.65 -11.66 -43.89
CA LEU A 14 -23.62 -12.47 -42.67
C LEU A 14 -23.69 -13.96 -43.00
N GLY A 15 -24.54 -14.37 -43.94
CA GLY A 15 -24.66 -15.76 -44.38
C GLY A 15 -23.35 -16.33 -44.92
N ALA A 16 -22.73 -15.61 -45.85
CA ALA A 16 -21.45 -15.98 -46.45
C ALA A 16 -20.33 -16.04 -45.40
N TYR A 17 -20.31 -15.10 -44.45
CA TYR A 17 -19.35 -15.09 -43.36
C TYR A 17 -19.48 -16.31 -42.45
N ILE A 18 -20.71 -16.66 -42.08
CA ILE A 18 -20.99 -17.83 -41.24
C ILE A 18 -20.55 -19.11 -41.95
N GLU A 19 -20.85 -19.27 -43.25
CA GLU A 19 -20.41 -20.45 -44.01
C GLU A 19 -18.89 -20.58 -44.06
N LYS A 20 -18.19 -19.48 -44.37
CA LYS A 20 -16.72 -19.46 -44.40
C LYS A 20 -16.12 -19.89 -43.06
N ARG A 21 -16.62 -19.35 -41.94
CA ARG A 21 -16.13 -19.73 -40.60
C ARG A 21 -16.48 -21.17 -40.24
N ILE A 22 -17.69 -21.64 -40.56
CA ILE A 22 -18.08 -23.04 -40.33
C ILE A 22 -17.09 -23.98 -41.04
N GLU A 23 -16.71 -23.67 -42.29
CA GLU A 23 -15.72 -24.44 -43.05
C GLU A 23 -14.33 -24.39 -42.42
N GLU A 24 -13.83 -23.20 -42.07
CA GLU A 24 -12.51 -23.00 -41.42
C GLU A 24 -12.39 -23.79 -40.11
N PHE A 25 -13.46 -23.86 -39.31
CA PHE A 25 -13.48 -24.58 -38.04
C PHE A 25 -13.89 -26.05 -38.16
N GLY A 26 -14.18 -26.56 -39.37
CA GLY A 26 -14.63 -27.94 -39.58
C GLY A 26 -15.94 -28.28 -38.87
N LEU A 27 -16.84 -27.29 -38.73
CA LEU A 27 -18.12 -27.43 -38.06
C LEU A 27 -19.23 -27.79 -39.05
N SER A 28 -20.32 -28.35 -38.53
CA SER A 28 -21.60 -28.42 -39.25
C SER A 28 -22.56 -27.34 -38.75
N GLN A 29 -23.51 -26.93 -39.59
CA GLN A 29 -24.58 -26.00 -39.19
C GLN A 29 -25.36 -26.49 -37.95
N GLY A 30 -25.50 -27.81 -37.79
CA GLY A 30 -26.14 -28.41 -36.62
C GLY A 30 -25.32 -28.26 -35.32
N GLN A 31 -23.99 -28.33 -35.42
CA GLN A 31 -23.10 -28.07 -34.28
C GLN A 31 -23.12 -26.59 -33.90
N LEU A 32 -23.08 -25.68 -34.88
CA LEU A 32 -23.19 -24.24 -34.63
C LEU A 32 -24.52 -23.89 -33.95
N ALA A 33 -25.63 -24.44 -34.46
CA ALA A 33 -26.96 -24.30 -33.87
C ALA A 33 -26.99 -24.75 -32.39
N LYS A 34 -26.44 -25.93 -32.10
CA LYS A 34 -26.38 -26.48 -30.73
C LYS A 34 -25.56 -25.59 -29.78
N ARG A 35 -24.42 -25.06 -30.26
CA ARG A 35 -23.50 -24.25 -29.45
C ARG A 35 -24.01 -22.83 -29.21
N THR A 36 -24.67 -22.26 -30.22
CA THR A 36 -25.21 -20.90 -30.14
C THR A 36 -26.60 -20.86 -29.51
N GLY A 37 -27.30 -22.00 -29.38
CA GLY A 37 -28.67 -22.07 -28.90
C GLY A 37 -29.70 -21.51 -29.91
N ILE A 38 -29.35 -21.47 -31.19
CA ILE A 38 -30.19 -20.99 -32.29
C ILE A 38 -30.66 -22.20 -33.09
N SER A 39 -31.91 -22.19 -33.57
CA SER A 39 -32.44 -23.33 -34.32
C SER A 39 -31.61 -23.62 -35.58
N ARG A 40 -31.42 -24.91 -35.92
CA ARG A 40 -30.71 -25.33 -37.13
C ARG A 40 -31.32 -24.75 -38.40
N SER A 41 -32.66 -24.63 -38.46
CA SER A 41 -33.37 -23.97 -39.55
C SER A 41 -33.03 -22.49 -39.66
N THR A 42 -32.87 -21.78 -38.55
CA THR A 42 -32.46 -20.37 -38.55
C THR A 42 -31.03 -20.21 -39.07
N ILE A 43 -30.08 -21.01 -38.59
CA ILE A 43 -28.69 -21.00 -39.11
C ILE A 43 -28.68 -21.29 -40.61
N SER A 44 -29.45 -22.28 -41.07
CA SER A 44 -29.54 -22.62 -42.50
C SER A 44 -30.14 -21.49 -43.36
N ARG A 45 -31.13 -20.74 -42.86
CA ARG A 45 -31.65 -19.55 -43.55
C ARG A 45 -30.64 -18.41 -43.58
N TYR A 46 -29.85 -18.23 -42.53
CA TYR A 46 -28.75 -17.25 -42.52
C TYR A 46 -27.68 -17.61 -43.54
N CYS A 47 -27.14 -18.83 -43.51
CA CYS A 47 -26.13 -19.31 -44.47
C CYS A 47 -26.57 -19.13 -45.93
N ARG A 48 -27.85 -19.40 -46.24
CA ARG A 48 -28.42 -19.22 -47.59
C ARG A 48 -28.73 -17.76 -47.96
N GLY A 49 -28.51 -16.80 -47.07
CA GLY A 49 -28.85 -15.39 -47.28
C GLY A 49 -30.35 -15.10 -47.40
N GLU A 50 -31.23 -16.02 -46.99
CA GLU A 50 -32.69 -15.89 -47.11
C GLU A 50 -33.28 -14.90 -46.10
N THR A 51 -32.51 -14.50 -45.08
CA THR A 51 -32.93 -13.50 -44.10
C THR A 51 -32.19 -12.20 -44.36
N THR A 52 -32.90 -11.19 -44.85
CA THR A 52 -32.33 -9.88 -45.19
C THR A 52 -31.93 -9.06 -43.97
N THR A 53 -32.63 -9.22 -42.84
CA THR A 53 -32.37 -8.50 -41.58
C THR A 53 -32.27 -9.48 -40.42
N PRO A 54 -31.07 -10.00 -40.11
CA PRO A 54 -30.84 -10.90 -38.98
C PRO A 54 -31.16 -10.22 -37.64
N GLU A 55 -31.74 -10.98 -36.70
CA GLU A 55 -31.97 -10.47 -35.34
C GLU A 55 -30.63 -10.20 -34.65
N ALA A 56 -30.51 -9.02 -34.02
CA ALA A 56 -29.24 -8.56 -33.44
C ALA A 56 -28.67 -9.51 -32.37
N ASP A 57 -29.51 -10.07 -31.50
CA ASP A 57 -29.08 -11.04 -30.47
C ASP A 57 -28.50 -12.30 -31.11
N GLN A 58 -29.19 -12.86 -32.10
CA GLN A 58 -28.78 -14.08 -32.80
C GLN A 58 -27.47 -13.86 -33.54
N LYS A 59 -27.33 -12.73 -34.24
CA LYS A 59 -26.10 -12.32 -34.91
C LYS A 59 -24.93 -12.23 -33.92
N ILE A 60 -25.12 -11.58 -32.77
CA ILE A 60 -24.08 -11.44 -31.74
C ILE A 60 -23.66 -12.82 -31.21
N ARG A 61 -24.61 -13.71 -30.92
CA ARG A 61 -24.31 -15.07 -30.40
C ARG A 61 -23.54 -15.92 -31.40
N ILE A 62 -23.90 -15.84 -32.69
CA ILE A 62 -23.19 -16.55 -33.76
C ILE A 62 -21.77 -16.02 -33.91
N LEU A 63 -21.61 -14.71 -34.06
CA LEU A 63 -20.31 -14.09 -34.30
C LEU A 63 -19.38 -14.27 -33.08
N LYS A 64 -19.89 -14.09 -31.85
CA LYS A 64 -19.10 -14.32 -30.62
C LYS A 64 -18.60 -15.76 -30.51
N PHE A 65 -19.38 -16.74 -30.96
CA PHE A 65 -18.95 -18.12 -30.95
C PHE A 65 -17.88 -18.41 -32.02
N LEU A 66 -18.00 -17.81 -33.21
CA LEU A 66 -17.09 -18.06 -34.33
C LEU A 66 -15.76 -17.30 -34.19
N ASP A 67 -15.76 -16.09 -33.64
CA ASP A 67 -14.60 -15.19 -33.62
C ASP A 67 -14.11 -14.83 -32.21
N GLY A 68 -14.78 -15.32 -31.17
CA GLY A 68 -14.50 -14.97 -29.78
C GLY A 68 -15.09 -13.63 -29.34
N SER A 69 -15.08 -13.38 -28.03
CA SER A 69 -15.81 -12.26 -27.41
C SER A 69 -15.25 -10.86 -27.70
N GLU A 70 -13.96 -10.75 -28.04
CA GLU A 70 -13.26 -9.45 -28.22
C GLU A 70 -13.24 -8.97 -29.69
N ASP A 71 -13.24 -9.87 -30.68
CA ASP A 71 -13.02 -9.53 -32.09
C ASP A 71 -14.21 -9.82 -33.03
N TYR A 72 -15.33 -10.31 -32.51
CA TYR A 72 -16.44 -10.79 -33.36
C TYR A 72 -17.05 -9.77 -34.32
N MET A 73 -17.04 -8.49 -33.96
CA MET A 73 -17.49 -7.44 -34.89
C MET A 73 -16.36 -6.99 -35.82
N LYS A 74 -15.10 -7.18 -35.44
CA LYS A 74 -13.94 -6.78 -36.23
C LYS A 74 -13.72 -7.74 -37.40
N GLY A 75 -13.78 -9.05 -37.15
CA GLY A 75 -13.70 -10.08 -38.18
C GLY A 75 -14.82 -9.94 -39.23
N PHE A 76 -16.06 -9.80 -38.76
CA PHE A 76 -17.20 -9.58 -39.65
C PHE A 76 -17.11 -8.26 -40.45
N ARG A 77 -16.71 -7.15 -39.82
CA ARG A 77 -16.55 -5.86 -40.53
C ARG A 77 -15.42 -5.91 -41.57
N ALA A 78 -14.32 -6.60 -41.28
CA ALA A 78 -13.23 -6.78 -42.24
C ALA A 78 -13.72 -7.58 -43.46
N PHE A 79 -14.44 -8.68 -43.22
CA PHE A 79 -15.05 -9.48 -44.28
C PHE A 79 -16.03 -8.66 -45.14
N CYS A 80 -16.88 -7.84 -44.52
CA CYS A 80 -17.81 -6.97 -45.27
C CYS A 80 -17.07 -5.96 -46.18
N ARG A 81 -15.92 -5.43 -45.76
CA ARG A 81 -15.12 -4.49 -46.59
C ARG A 81 -14.45 -5.20 -47.76
N GLU A 82 -13.92 -6.40 -47.52
CA GLU A 82 -13.30 -7.23 -48.55
C GLU A 82 -14.33 -7.60 -49.64
N GLU A 83 -15.53 -8.04 -49.23
CA GLU A 83 -16.60 -8.43 -50.16
C GLU A 83 -17.30 -7.24 -50.84
N SER A 84 -17.31 -6.04 -50.24
CA SER A 84 -17.86 -4.84 -50.88
C SER A 84 -16.92 -4.25 -51.96
N GLY A 85 -15.64 -4.64 -51.92
CA GLY A 85 -14.60 -4.11 -52.78
C GLY A 85 -14.26 -2.65 -52.48
N GLU A 86 -14.39 -2.22 -51.22
CA GLU A 86 -13.86 -0.94 -50.74
C GLU A 86 -12.34 -1.05 -50.60
N ASP A 87 -11.59 -0.50 -51.57
CA ASP A 87 -10.13 -0.44 -51.56
C ASP A 87 -9.64 0.35 -50.32
N VAL A 88 -8.90 -0.32 -49.44
CA VAL A 88 -8.26 0.30 -48.28
C VAL A 88 -6.95 0.92 -48.76
N GLY A 89 -6.94 2.23 -48.99
CA GLY A 89 -5.70 2.99 -49.16
C GLY A 89 -4.90 2.97 -47.86
N ASP A 90 -3.80 2.22 -47.84
CA ASP A 90 -2.80 2.24 -46.77
C ASP A 90 -2.03 3.57 -46.80
N ASP A 91 -2.50 4.59 -46.07
CA ASP A 91 -1.65 5.71 -45.69
C ASP A 91 -2.19 6.42 -44.43
N ALA A 92 -1.56 6.15 -43.28
CA ALA A 92 -1.70 6.97 -42.08
C ALA A 92 -0.45 6.82 -41.20
N THR A 93 0.67 7.40 -41.68
CA THR A 93 1.80 7.76 -40.84
C THR A 93 1.60 9.20 -40.36
N GLU A 94 1.47 9.35 -39.04
CA GLU A 94 1.80 10.48 -38.17
C GLU A 94 2.22 11.82 -38.85
N LYS A 95 1.41 12.88 -38.65
CA LYS A 95 1.88 14.24 -38.33
C LYS A 95 0.73 15.16 -37.91
N SER A 96 0.75 15.57 -36.65
CA SER A 96 0.02 16.72 -36.15
C SER A 96 0.74 18.00 -36.57
N ASP A 97 0.13 18.81 -37.41
CA ASP A 97 0.34 20.26 -37.46
C ASP A 97 -0.89 20.90 -38.10
N ALA A 98 -1.53 21.81 -37.37
CA ALA A 98 -2.64 22.63 -37.86
C ALA A 98 -2.15 23.62 -38.93
N PRO A 99 -3.04 24.00 -39.87
CA PRO A 99 -3.51 25.39 -39.80
C PRO A 99 -4.99 25.60 -40.17
N GLU A 100 -5.49 26.76 -39.73
CA GLU A 100 -6.81 27.35 -39.98
C GLU A 100 -7.10 27.61 -41.48
N HIS A 101 -8.30 27.24 -41.95
CA HIS A 101 -9.32 28.19 -42.45
C HIS A 101 -10.54 27.49 -43.10
N GLY A 102 -11.73 27.88 -42.60
CA GLY A 102 -12.99 28.18 -43.30
C GLY A 102 -13.46 27.36 -44.52
N ALA A 103 -14.61 26.69 -44.40
CA ALA A 103 -15.89 27.14 -44.96
C ALA A 103 -16.98 26.04 -44.89
N GLN A 104 -18.12 26.44 -44.33
CA GLN A 104 -19.52 26.05 -44.61
C GLN A 104 -19.81 24.71 -45.29
N HIS A 105 -20.50 23.81 -44.57
CA HIS A 105 -21.72 23.18 -45.09
C HIS A 105 -22.72 22.87 -43.96
N SER A 106 -23.98 23.09 -44.29
CA SER A 106 -25.17 23.02 -43.44
C SER A 106 -25.70 21.60 -43.31
N GLU A 107 -25.87 21.09 -42.09
CA GLU A 107 -26.84 20.03 -41.80
C GLU A 107 -27.52 20.26 -40.44
N THR A 108 -28.82 20.03 -40.43
CA THR A 108 -29.79 20.25 -39.34
C THR A 108 -29.54 19.35 -38.13
N PRO A 109 -29.60 19.85 -36.87
CA PRO A 109 -29.47 19.00 -35.70
C PRO A 109 -30.83 18.46 -35.24
N ILE A 110 -30.87 17.14 -35.04
CA ILE A 110 -31.88 16.44 -34.25
C ILE A 110 -31.72 16.89 -32.79
N LYS A 111 -32.82 17.35 -32.18
CA LYS A 111 -32.89 17.79 -30.76
C LYS A 111 -32.60 16.61 -29.80
N PRO A 112 -31.60 16.69 -28.92
CA PRO A 112 -31.57 15.88 -27.72
C PRO A 112 -32.45 16.50 -26.62
N ALA A 113 -33.09 15.64 -25.82
CA ALA A 113 -33.93 16.02 -24.70
C ALA A 113 -33.14 16.84 -23.66
N ARG A 114 -33.75 17.93 -23.18
CA ARG A 114 -33.16 18.84 -22.19
C ARG A 114 -32.98 18.12 -20.84
N PRO A 115 -31.77 18.06 -20.27
CA PRO A 115 -31.61 17.70 -18.86
C PRO A 115 -32.10 18.84 -17.96
N HIS A 116 -32.70 18.47 -16.83
CA HIS A 116 -33.29 19.40 -15.86
C HIS A 116 -32.24 20.41 -15.35
N ARG A 117 -32.53 21.71 -15.55
CA ARG A 117 -31.68 22.88 -15.23
C ARG A 117 -31.34 23.10 -13.75
N LEU A 118 -31.68 22.18 -12.84
CA LEU A 118 -31.53 22.38 -11.40
C LEU A 118 -30.35 21.64 -10.77
N TRP A 119 -29.76 20.64 -11.44
CA TRP A 119 -28.64 19.86 -10.90
C TRP A 119 -27.39 20.68 -10.52
N PRO A 120 -26.90 21.64 -11.34
CA PRO A 120 -25.68 22.38 -11.00
C PRO A 120 -25.87 23.30 -9.77
N LEU A 121 -27.10 23.73 -9.48
CA LEU A 121 -27.40 24.56 -8.30
C LEU A 121 -27.35 23.75 -6.99
N TYR A 122 -27.88 22.52 -6.97
CA TYR A 122 -27.82 21.66 -5.78
C TYR A 122 -26.40 21.25 -5.42
N SER A 123 -25.56 21.00 -6.44
CA SER A 123 -24.16 20.60 -6.23
C SER A 123 -23.33 21.74 -5.66
N ALA A 124 -23.56 22.98 -6.12
CA ALA A 124 -22.88 24.16 -5.60
C ALA A 124 -23.28 24.48 -4.15
N VAL A 125 -24.56 24.36 -3.80
CA VAL A 125 -25.04 24.60 -2.42
C VAL A 125 -24.49 23.56 -1.45
N ALA A 126 -24.41 22.29 -1.86
CA ALA A 126 -23.83 21.22 -1.04
C ALA A 126 -22.33 21.45 -0.77
N LEU A 127 -21.57 21.88 -1.77
CA LEU A 127 -20.15 22.19 -1.62
C LEU A 127 -19.89 23.40 -0.72
N ILE A 128 -20.72 24.44 -0.84
CA ILE A 128 -20.64 25.62 0.04
C ILE A 128 -20.97 25.25 1.49
N ALA A 129 -22.02 24.44 1.71
CA ALA A 129 -22.38 23.98 3.05
C ALA A 129 -21.27 23.13 3.69
N LEU A 130 -20.64 22.23 2.91
CA LEU A 130 -19.52 21.41 3.38
C LEU A 130 -18.31 22.28 3.75
N TRP A 131 -17.98 23.26 2.91
CA TRP A 131 -16.88 24.18 3.16
C TRP A 131 -17.09 25.01 4.43
N VAL A 132 -18.31 25.51 4.66
CA VAL A 132 -18.68 26.24 5.88
C VAL A 132 -18.51 25.36 7.13
N VAL A 133 -18.96 24.10 7.10
CA VAL A 133 -18.83 23.18 8.25
C VAL A 133 -17.36 22.91 8.57
N VAL A 134 -16.51 22.72 7.56
CA VAL A 134 -15.07 22.50 7.75
C VAL A 134 -14.39 23.74 8.33
N GLN A 135 -14.71 24.93 7.81
CA GLN A 135 -14.13 26.20 8.28
C GLN A 135 -14.46 26.45 9.77
N PHE A 136 -15.74 26.31 10.16
CA PHE A 136 -16.16 26.49 11.55
C PHE A 136 -15.65 25.39 12.48
N GLY A 137 -15.50 24.15 11.99
CA GLY A 137 -14.92 23.06 12.78
C GLY A 137 -13.45 23.31 13.12
N VAL A 138 -12.67 23.84 12.18
CA VAL A 138 -11.25 24.17 12.40
C VAL A 138 -11.09 25.34 13.36
N GLU A 139 -11.89 26.41 13.22
CA GLU A 139 -11.83 27.56 14.15
C GLU A 139 -12.28 27.17 15.57
N ALA A 140 -13.32 26.34 15.71
CA ALA A 140 -13.77 25.85 17.00
C ALA A 140 -12.73 24.94 17.67
N TYR A 141 -12.03 24.11 16.88
CA TYR A 141 -10.93 23.27 17.38
C TYR A 141 -9.76 24.12 17.90
N TRP A 142 -9.35 25.15 17.15
CA TRP A 142 -8.29 26.06 17.58
C TRP A 142 -8.67 26.83 18.84
N LEU A 143 -9.89 27.35 18.93
CA LEU A 143 -10.38 28.06 20.13
C LEU A 143 -10.44 27.15 21.36
N TRP A 144 -10.87 25.90 21.18
CA TRP A 144 -10.90 24.92 22.28
C TRP A 144 -9.49 24.55 22.74
N HIS A 145 -8.54 24.38 21.82
CA HIS A 145 -7.18 24.02 22.18
C HIS A 145 -6.44 25.18 22.86
N SER A 146 -6.62 26.42 22.39
CA SER A 146 -6.05 27.60 23.05
C SER A 146 -6.61 27.84 24.45
N ALA A 147 -7.90 27.56 24.67
CA ALA A 147 -8.51 27.69 25.99
C ALA A 147 -7.99 26.63 26.99
N ALA A 148 -7.68 25.43 26.51
CA ALA A 148 -7.12 24.36 27.33
C ALA A 148 -5.66 24.66 27.78
N GLU A 149 -4.85 25.27 26.90
CA GLU A 149 -3.49 25.71 27.27
C GLU A 149 -3.49 26.86 28.28
N GLU A 150 -4.46 27.79 28.20
CA GLU A 150 -4.54 28.93 29.11
C GLU A 150 -4.94 28.50 30.54
N THR A 151 -5.75 27.44 30.67
CA THR A 151 -6.09 26.85 31.98
C THR A 151 -4.93 26.10 32.63
N ALA A 152 -4.07 25.45 31.85
CA ALA A 152 -2.89 24.75 32.36
C ALA A 152 -1.85 25.74 32.92
N TYR A 153 -1.69 26.90 32.27
CA TYR A 153 -0.80 27.97 32.75
C TYR A 153 -1.28 28.65 34.03
N GLN A 154 -2.59 28.68 34.30
CA GLN A 154 -3.13 29.28 35.53
C GLN A 154 -2.96 28.38 36.76
N GLU A 155 -2.99 27.05 36.61
CA GLU A 155 -2.75 26.13 37.73
C GLU A 155 -1.29 26.17 38.20
N ASP A 156 -0.33 26.27 37.27
CA ASP A 156 1.10 26.43 37.60
C ASP A 156 1.41 27.79 38.24
N ALA A 157 0.72 28.86 37.82
CA ALA A 157 0.89 30.19 38.40
C ALA A 157 0.38 30.27 39.85
N VAL A 158 -0.69 29.53 40.19
CA VAL A 158 -1.23 29.46 41.56
C VAL A 158 -0.30 28.68 42.48
N GLN A 159 0.28 27.56 42.01
CA GLN A 159 1.28 26.81 42.80
C GLN A 159 2.55 27.62 43.07
N LEU A 160 3.03 28.41 42.10
CA LEU A 160 4.17 29.30 42.29
C LEU A 160 3.88 30.45 43.27
N GLN A 161 2.63 30.90 43.35
CA GLN A 161 2.23 31.97 44.26
C GLN A 161 2.06 31.48 45.71
N GLU A 162 1.59 30.24 45.92
CA GLU A 162 1.57 29.60 47.25
C GLU A 162 2.99 29.28 47.75
N PHE A 163 3.88 28.81 46.87
CA PHE A 163 5.29 28.58 47.21
C PHE A 163 6.04 29.87 47.57
N ALA A 164 5.74 30.98 46.88
CA ALA A 164 6.30 32.30 47.20
C ALA A 164 5.78 32.87 48.54
N GLN A 165 4.58 32.48 48.97
CA GLN A 165 4.02 32.88 50.27
C GLN A 165 4.60 32.07 51.44
N GLU A 166 4.92 30.79 51.25
CA GLU A 166 5.62 30.00 52.27
C GLU A 166 7.04 30.53 52.54
N LEU A 167 7.75 30.97 51.49
CA LEU A 167 9.10 31.56 51.60
C LEU A 167 9.12 32.95 52.28
N ALA A 168 7.98 33.63 52.40
CA ALA A 168 7.88 34.97 52.97
C ALA A 168 7.64 35.00 54.49
N THR A 169 7.53 33.84 55.15
CA THR A 169 7.29 33.76 56.60
C THR A 169 8.63 33.64 57.34
N PRO A 170 9.02 34.63 58.18
CA PRO A 170 10.30 34.59 58.87
C PRO A 170 10.25 33.55 60.00
N ALA A 171 10.72 32.34 59.71
CA ALA A 171 11.01 31.35 60.73
C ALA A 171 12.32 31.76 61.44
N ASP A 172 12.19 32.03 62.74
CA ASP A 172 13.28 32.23 63.69
C ASP A 172 14.11 30.94 63.77
N ARG A 173 15.07 30.77 62.85
CA ARG A 173 16.04 29.68 62.84
C ARG A 173 17.38 30.21 63.36
N SER A 174 17.68 29.78 64.57
CA SER A 174 19.00 29.86 65.18
C SER A 174 20.07 29.29 64.25
N PRO A 175 21.31 29.80 64.25
CA PRO A 175 22.39 29.30 63.40
C PRO A 175 22.79 27.90 63.89
N THR A 176 22.16 26.88 63.31
CA THR A 176 22.58 25.50 63.45
C THR A 176 23.78 25.29 62.54
N GLN A 177 24.77 24.62 63.11
CA GLN A 177 26.04 24.22 62.54
C GLN A 177 25.97 23.99 61.02
N ASN A 178 26.79 24.73 60.28
CA ASN A 178 27.20 24.34 58.93
C ASN A 178 27.86 22.97 59.06
N ALA A 179 27.10 21.89 58.86
CA ALA A 179 27.69 20.64 58.43
C ALA A 179 28.30 20.94 57.07
N GLU A 180 29.63 20.93 56.99
CA GLU A 180 30.33 20.82 55.71
C GLU A 180 29.81 19.55 55.04
N HIS A 181 28.79 19.70 54.19
CA HIS A 181 28.39 18.64 53.29
C HIS A 181 29.44 18.62 52.18
N ASP A 182 30.35 17.64 52.26
CA ASP A 182 31.28 17.34 51.19
C ASP A 182 30.50 16.78 50.00
N PHE A 183 30.19 17.65 49.03
CA PHE A 183 29.58 17.22 47.77
C PHE A 183 30.53 16.28 47.03
N THR A 184 30.06 15.07 46.73
CA THR A 184 30.80 14.10 45.92
C THR A 184 30.54 14.28 44.42
N LYS A 185 31.32 13.57 43.60
CA LYS A 185 31.10 13.50 42.15
C LYS A 185 29.72 12.92 41.85
N GLU A 186 29.33 11.88 42.58
CA GLU A 186 28.06 11.17 42.44
C GLU A 186 26.86 12.06 42.79
N ASP A 187 26.97 12.90 43.83
CA ASP A 187 25.90 13.82 44.23
C ASP A 187 25.62 14.85 43.13
N LEU A 188 26.67 15.47 42.57
CA LEU A 188 26.51 16.43 41.48
C LEU A 188 26.03 15.77 40.18
N ALA A 189 26.49 14.56 39.86
CA ALA A 189 26.05 13.82 38.67
C ALA A 189 24.56 13.46 38.73
N SER A 190 24.02 13.16 39.92
CA SER A 190 22.60 12.82 40.10
C SER A 190 21.62 13.98 39.82
N HIS A 191 22.13 15.21 39.78
CA HIS A 191 21.36 16.43 39.53
C HIS A 191 21.50 17.00 38.12
N LEU A 192 22.23 16.29 37.25
CA LEU A 192 22.36 16.64 35.85
C LEU A 192 21.17 16.10 35.05
N SER A 193 20.28 16.99 34.62
CA SER A 193 19.27 16.69 33.61
C SER A 193 19.77 17.10 32.22
N MET A 194 19.48 16.25 31.23
CA MET A 194 19.93 16.44 29.85
C MET A 194 18.76 16.24 28.89
N TRP A 195 18.67 17.06 27.86
CA TRP A 195 17.72 16.86 26.78
C TRP A 195 18.30 17.26 25.44
N TRP A 196 17.91 16.53 24.41
CA TRP A 196 18.29 16.78 23.03
C TRP A 196 17.20 17.59 22.32
N SER A 197 17.56 18.75 21.73
CA SER A 197 16.62 19.58 20.99
C SER A 197 17.34 20.29 19.82
N GLY A 198 16.82 20.14 18.60
CA GLY A 198 17.36 20.85 17.41
C GLY A 198 18.84 20.55 17.12
N GLY A 199 19.26 19.28 17.26
CA GLY A 199 20.65 18.87 17.04
C GLY A 199 21.61 19.24 18.16
N LEU A 200 21.10 19.76 19.29
CA LEU A 200 21.89 20.24 20.42
C LEU A 200 21.54 19.49 21.70
N LEU A 201 22.56 18.98 22.37
CA LEU A 201 22.41 18.51 23.75
C LEU A 201 22.47 19.70 24.69
N THR A 202 21.44 19.84 25.51
CA THR A 202 21.39 20.85 26.57
C THR A 202 21.51 20.17 27.92
N PHE A 203 22.35 20.73 28.79
CA PHE A 203 22.49 20.32 30.18
C PHE A 203 21.77 21.33 31.08
N ARG A 204 21.10 20.83 32.10
CA ARG A 204 20.63 21.61 33.23
C ARG A 204 21.07 20.89 34.49
N PHE A 205 21.65 21.65 35.40
CA PHE A 205 21.85 21.17 36.75
C PHE A 205 20.71 21.72 37.60
N ASP A 206 19.90 20.83 38.15
CA ASP A 206 18.91 21.22 39.13
C ASP A 206 19.63 21.35 40.49
N VAL A 207 19.81 22.59 40.94
CA VAL A 207 20.54 22.88 42.17
C VAL A 207 19.80 22.23 43.35
N PRO A 208 20.41 21.28 44.09
CA PRO A 208 19.76 20.70 45.25
C PRO A 208 19.37 21.78 46.26
N ALA A 209 18.24 21.62 46.95
CA ALA A 209 17.74 22.59 47.93
C ALA A 209 18.72 22.85 49.10
N GLU A 210 19.70 21.95 49.27
CA GLU A 210 20.73 21.95 50.30
C GLU A 210 21.99 22.74 49.89
N VAL A 211 22.08 23.18 48.64
CA VAL A 211 23.18 24.05 48.19
C VAL A 211 23.02 25.43 48.85
N PRO A 212 24.08 26.01 49.43
CA PRO A 212 24.00 27.35 50.01
C PRO A 212 23.42 28.32 48.98
N LEU A 213 22.49 29.20 49.41
CA LEU A 213 21.81 30.25 48.61
C LEU A 213 22.73 31.18 47.78
N ARG A 214 24.06 31.00 47.87
CA ARG A 214 25.10 31.79 47.21
C ARG A 214 26.07 30.98 46.35
N ALA A 215 25.92 29.67 46.26
CA ALA A 215 26.75 28.83 45.38
C ALA A 215 26.07 28.63 44.02
N HIS A 216 26.85 28.46 42.96
CA HIS A 216 26.39 28.17 41.61
C HIS A 216 27.24 27.05 41.01
N ILE A 217 26.64 26.29 40.09
CA ILE A 217 27.34 25.22 39.38
C ILE A 217 27.98 25.84 38.13
N SER A 218 29.27 25.56 37.97
CA SER A 218 30.11 26.01 36.87
C SER A 218 30.44 24.80 36.00
N LEU A 219 30.09 24.89 34.71
CA LEU A 219 30.38 23.86 33.71
C LEU A 219 31.50 24.36 32.80
N ARG A 220 32.55 23.56 32.66
CA ARG A 220 33.63 23.77 31.69
C ARG A 220 33.67 22.62 30.71
N VAL A 221 33.54 22.96 29.43
CA VAL A 221 33.62 22.04 28.29
C VAL A 221 34.83 22.47 27.46
N GLY A 222 35.89 21.63 27.42
CA GLY A 222 37.14 21.93 26.72
C GLY A 222 38.00 23.00 27.41
N GLN A 223 38.65 23.89 26.63
CA GLN A 223 39.47 25.02 27.15
C GLN A 223 38.66 26.32 27.36
N ASN A 224 37.34 26.27 27.25
CA ASN A 224 36.51 27.46 27.32
C ASN A 224 36.38 28.00 28.76
N GLU A 225 36.11 29.30 28.88
CA GLU A 225 35.84 29.93 30.17
C GLU A 225 34.60 29.30 30.85
N PRO A 226 34.61 29.16 32.19
CA PRO A 226 33.46 28.68 32.95
C PRO A 226 32.22 29.51 32.66
N LYS A 227 31.11 28.84 32.39
CA LYS A 227 29.80 29.49 32.29
C LYS A 227 28.93 28.99 33.43
N ILE A 228 28.20 29.92 34.03
CA ILE A 228 27.16 29.62 35.03
C ILE A 228 26.13 28.71 34.36
N ALA A 229 25.79 27.58 35.02
CA ALA A 229 24.95 26.49 34.51
C ALA A 229 23.49 26.85 34.15
N SER A 230 23.18 28.14 33.93
CA SER A 230 21.94 28.61 33.31
C SER A 230 22.09 28.89 31.80
N GLY A 231 23.25 28.62 31.20
CA GLY A 231 23.53 28.86 29.77
C GLY A 231 23.68 27.57 28.97
N VAL A 232 23.00 27.49 27.82
CA VAL A 232 23.12 26.39 26.85
C VAL A 232 24.57 26.28 26.36
N GLN A 233 25.15 25.08 26.43
CA GLN A 233 26.49 24.78 25.91
C GLN A 233 26.43 23.62 24.92
N GLN A 234 27.08 23.79 23.77
CA GLN A 234 27.30 22.73 22.80
C GLN A 234 28.37 21.79 23.33
N TYR A 235 28.00 20.53 23.59
CA TYR A 235 28.96 19.46 23.82
C TYR A 235 29.44 18.90 22.48
N VAL A 236 30.77 18.83 22.30
CA VAL A 236 31.37 18.10 21.18
C VAL A 236 31.96 16.79 21.73
N PRO A 237 31.68 15.63 21.12
CA PRO A 237 32.30 14.38 21.54
C PRO A 237 33.84 14.48 21.58
N GLY A 238 34.43 14.11 22.71
CA GLY A 238 35.86 14.26 23.02
C GLY A 238 36.21 15.50 23.86
N ASP A 239 35.25 16.37 24.16
CA ASP A 239 35.46 17.46 25.11
C ASP A 239 35.54 16.93 26.55
N VAL A 240 36.54 17.41 27.30
CA VAL A 240 36.59 17.16 28.75
C VAL A 240 35.53 18.02 29.43
N VAL A 241 34.61 17.40 30.14
CA VAL A 241 33.53 18.07 30.87
C VAL A 241 33.87 18.07 32.35
N ARG A 242 34.06 19.27 32.90
CA ARG A 242 34.32 19.47 34.33
C ARG A 242 33.22 20.27 34.97
N VAL A 243 32.81 19.82 36.15
CA VAL A 243 31.82 20.50 36.98
C VAL A 243 32.45 20.92 38.30
N SER A 244 32.30 22.19 38.64
CA SER A 244 32.67 22.74 39.94
C SER A 244 31.46 23.42 40.59
N LEU A 245 31.38 23.33 41.91
CA LEU A 245 30.50 24.18 42.71
C LEU A 245 31.32 25.41 43.11
N GLU A 246 30.88 26.60 42.75
CA GLU A 246 31.60 27.85 42.98
C GLU A 246 30.74 28.83 43.79
N ASP A 247 31.33 29.64 44.68
CA ASP A 247 30.63 30.76 45.32
C ASP A 247 30.50 31.97 44.38
N ARG A 248 29.89 33.07 44.84
CA ARG A 248 29.72 34.30 44.03
C ARG A 248 31.03 34.97 43.62
N ASP A 249 32.12 34.68 44.32
CA ASP A 249 33.44 35.24 44.05
C ASP A 249 34.29 34.27 43.19
N ASN A 250 33.66 33.21 42.63
CA ASN A 250 34.26 32.14 41.84
C ASN A 250 35.27 31.29 42.64
N ASN A 251 35.15 31.23 43.97
CA ASN A 251 35.93 30.29 44.76
C ASN A 251 35.30 28.89 44.62
N ILE A 252 36.12 27.90 44.29
CA ILE A 252 35.68 26.51 44.18
C ILE A 252 35.38 25.99 45.59
N LEU A 253 34.11 25.70 45.82
CA LEU A 253 33.59 25.08 47.05
C LEU A 253 33.70 23.55 46.98
N ALA A 254 33.51 22.96 45.79
CA ALA A 254 33.69 21.54 45.53
C ALA A 254 34.06 21.28 44.06
N GLY A 255 34.86 20.24 43.79
CA GLY A 255 35.37 19.91 42.45
C GLY A 255 36.71 20.59 42.12
N PRO A 256 37.11 20.68 40.84
CA PRO A 256 36.39 20.24 39.65
C PRO A 256 36.34 18.72 39.53
N PHE A 257 35.15 18.18 39.25
CA PHE A 257 34.96 16.76 38.94
C PHE A 257 34.95 16.56 37.43
N ASP A 258 35.71 15.59 36.94
CA ASP A 258 35.65 15.15 35.55
C ASP A 258 34.45 14.22 35.39
N ILE A 259 33.42 14.70 34.68
CA ILE A 259 32.19 13.96 34.39
C ILE A 259 32.07 13.59 32.90
N THR A 260 33.20 13.59 32.19
CA THR A 260 33.21 13.36 30.73
C THR A 260 32.58 12.03 30.37
N ALA A 261 32.87 10.96 31.12
CA ALA A 261 32.31 9.64 30.86
C ALA A 261 30.79 9.60 31.05
N GLU A 262 30.27 10.25 32.10
CA GLU A 262 28.84 10.34 32.40
C GLU A 262 28.10 11.14 31.34
N VAL A 263 28.69 12.25 30.90
CA VAL A 263 28.16 13.05 29.79
C VAL A 263 28.20 12.26 28.50
N GLU A 264 29.29 11.55 28.18
CA GLU A 264 29.37 10.71 26.99
C GLU A 264 28.30 9.61 26.98
N ILE A 265 28.09 8.92 28.11
CA ILE A 265 27.03 7.91 28.26
C ILE A 265 25.66 8.54 28.01
N ALA A 266 25.38 9.69 28.62
CA ALA A 266 24.08 10.33 28.46
C ALA A 266 23.86 10.99 27.10
N VAL A 267 24.93 11.47 26.45
CA VAL A 267 24.90 11.91 25.05
C VAL A 267 24.56 10.71 24.16
N GLN A 268 25.19 9.56 24.39
CA GLN A 268 24.90 8.34 23.66
C GLN A 268 23.46 7.89 23.87
N GLU A 269 22.95 7.94 25.10
CA GLU A 269 21.55 7.63 25.42
C GLU A 269 20.59 8.63 24.78
N ALA A 270 20.86 9.93 24.82
CA ALA A 270 20.02 10.97 24.24
C ALA A 270 20.01 10.94 22.71
N ILE A 271 21.16 10.67 22.08
CA ILE A 271 21.24 10.44 20.62
C ILE A 271 20.48 9.16 20.27
N SER A 272 20.71 8.06 21.00
CA SER A 272 19.97 6.80 20.78
C SER A 272 18.46 7.00 20.95
N PHE A 273 18.05 7.77 21.96
CA PHE A 273 16.65 8.11 22.20
C PHE A 273 16.08 9.03 21.12
N ALA A 274 16.82 10.04 20.66
CA ALA A 274 16.41 10.91 19.56
C ALA A 274 16.32 10.17 18.23
N LEU A 275 17.16 9.16 18.01
CA LEU A 275 17.02 8.23 16.90
C LEU A 275 15.72 7.43 17.03
N VAL A 276 15.35 6.96 18.23
CA VAL A 276 14.20 6.06 18.45
C VAL A 276 12.84 6.77 18.53
N ASP A 277 12.71 7.96 19.14
CA ASP A 277 11.42 8.37 19.72
C ASP A 277 10.59 9.41 18.94
N ARG A 278 10.87 9.78 17.67
CA ARG A 278 9.84 10.41 16.77
C ARG A 278 10.23 10.77 15.35
N ARG A 279 11.51 10.82 14.99
CA ARG A 279 11.98 11.12 13.62
C ARG A 279 13.31 10.42 13.38
N GLU A 280 13.29 9.09 13.30
CA GLU A 280 14.44 8.28 12.89
C GLU A 280 15.09 8.94 11.66
N PRO A 281 16.30 9.55 11.80
CA PRO A 281 17.01 10.13 10.67
C PRO A 281 17.51 9.02 9.73
N ILE A 282 17.46 7.77 10.19
CA ILE A 282 17.75 6.57 9.43
C ILE A 282 16.65 5.58 9.77
N LEU A 283 15.73 5.37 8.84
CA LEU A 283 14.66 4.40 8.94
C LEU A 283 14.97 3.23 8.02
N CYS A 284 15.24 2.06 8.58
CA CYS A 284 15.50 0.85 7.80
C CYS A 284 14.25 -0.04 7.76
N ALA A 285 13.90 -0.50 6.58
CA ALA A 285 12.89 -1.52 6.35
C ALA A 285 13.47 -2.63 5.47
N ALA A 286 12.76 -3.75 5.37
CA ALA A 286 13.10 -4.77 4.39
C ALA A 286 13.27 -4.12 3.01
N GLY A 287 14.44 -4.28 2.41
CA GLY A 287 14.80 -3.70 1.12
C GLY A 287 15.74 -2.50 1.13
N GLY A 288 15.83 -1.74 2.22
CA GLY A 288 16.71 -0.57 2.28
C GLY A 288 16.52 0.36 3.48
N CYS A 289 17.33 1.41 3.55
CA CYS A 289 17.25 2.45 4.58
C CYS A 289 16.99 3.84 3.98
N GLU A 290 15.95 4.52 4.44
CA GLU A 290 15.71 5.94 4.17
C GLU A 290 16.53 6.79 5.14
N ILE A 291 17.38 7.66 4.61
CA ILE A 291 18.21 8.58 5.38
C ILE A 291 17.69 10.01 5.17
N ARG A 292 17.32 10.66 6.27
CA ARG A 292 16.94 12.07 6.31
C ARG A 292 18.20 12.90 6.53
N ILE A 293 18.83 13.28 5.42
CA ILE A 293 20.13 13.95 5.44
C ILE A 293 20.07 15.26 6.21
N GLY A 294 18.97 16.02 6.13
CA GLY A 294 18.83 17.27 6.88
C GLY A 294 18.98 17.12 8.38
N ASP A 295 18.35 16.09 8.95
CA ASP A 295 18.41 15.81 10.38
C ASP A 295 19.85 15.47 10.81
N LEU A 296 20.64 14.83 9.94
CA LEU A 296 22.06 14.57 10.17
C LEU A 296 22.94 15.81 9.92
N CYS A 297 22.60 16.66 8.97
CA CYS A 297 23.39 17.85 8.64
C CYS A 297 23.48 18.85 9.80
N GLU A 298 22.45 18.91 10.66
CA GLU A 298 22.44 19.79 11.84
C GLU A 298 23.44 19.35 12.93
N GLY A 299 23.88 18.09 12.93
CA GLY A 299 24.74 17.51 13.97
C GLY A 299 26.24 17.65 13.78
N ASN A 300 26.72 18.49 12.84
CA ASN A 300 28.16 18.64 12.52
C ASN A 300 28.90 17.33 12.17
N TRP A 301 28.19 16.34 11.64
CA TRP A 301 28.78 15.09 11.18
C TRP A 301 29.61 15.31 9.90
N ALA A 302 30.72 14.59 9.81
CA ALA A 302 31.57 14.50 8.63
C ALA A 302 31.12 13.35 7.71
N SER A 303 30.73 12.19 8.27
CA SER A 303 30.27 11.06 7.47
C SER A 303 29.26 10.18 8.21
N LEU A 304 28.44 9.46 7.44
CA LEU A 304 27.62 8.34 7.90
C LEU A 304 28.09 7.08 7.18
N LYS A 305 28.39 6.03 7.94
CA LYS A 305 28.72 4.70 7.42
C LYS A 305 27.65 3.72 7.85
N LEU A 306 27.19 2.86 6.96
CA LEU A 306 26.25 1.76 7.25
C LEU A 306 26.81 0.44 6.72
N GLY A 307 26.47 -0.67 7.37
CA GLY A 307 26.80 -2.02 6.94
C GLY A 307 26.02 -3.09 7.69
N ARG A 308 25.89 -4.27 7.10
CA ARG A 308 25.23 -5.44 7.73
C ARG A 308 26.12 -6.18 8.72
N GLU A 309 27.43 -5.92 8.69
CA GLU A 309 28.39 -6.48 9.64
C GLU A 309 29.05 -5.39 10.48
N LYS A 310 29.21 -5.65 11.77
CA LYS A 310 29.84 -4.70 12.70
C LYS A 310 31.26 -4.36 12.25
N GLY A 311 31.49 -3.09 11.96
CA GLY A 311 32.79 -2.55 11.53
C GLY A 311 33.07 -2.63 10.03
N LEU A 312 32.19 -3.28 9.25
CA LEU A 312 32.22 -3.23 7.79
C LEU A 312 31.33 -2.09 7.30
N SER A 313 31.85 -1.24 6.42
CA SER A 313 31.06 -0.19 5.78
C SER A 313 30.76 -0.60 4.35
N GLU A 314 29.50 -0.94 4.07
CA GLU A 314 28.98 -1.20 2.73
C GLU A 314 28.49 0.11 2.08
N PHE A 315 28.15 1.09 2.90
CA PHE A 315 27.76 2.44 2.50
C PHE A 315 28.51 3.49 3.27
N THR A 316 28.96 4.52 2.57
CA THR A 316 29.51 5.73 3.17
C THR A 316 28.88 6.94 2.50
N ARG A 317 28.33 7.84 3.32
CA ARG A 317 27.85 9.14 2.90
C ARG A 317 28.70 10.24 3.52
N ASP A 318 29.26 11.09 2.66
CA ASP A 318 29.87 12.35 3.09
C ASP A 318 28.77 13.34 3.50
N LEU A 319 28.89 13.83 4.74
CA LEU A 319 28.01 14.84 5.36
C LEU A 319 28.75 16.18 5.54
N SER A 320 30.04 16.26 5.18
CA SER A 320 30.82 17.50 5.31
C SER A 320 30.31 18.63 4.42
N SER A 321 29.66 18.29 3.30
CA SER A 321 29.15 19.20 2.28
C SER A 321 27.68 19.59 2.42
N CYS A 322 27.08 19.38 3.59
CA CYS A 322 25.69 19.78 3.88
C CYS A 322 25.43 21.26 3.56
N SER A 323 24.66 21.52 2.49
CA SER A 323 24.16 22.84 2.13
C SER A 323 22.72 23.02 2.64
N ALA A 324 22.25 24.26 2.75
CA ALA A 324 20.87 24.53 3.14
C ALA A 324 19.83 23.85 2.22
N GLU A 325 20.17 23.63 0.94
CA GLU A 325 19.32 22.92 -0.03
C GLU A 325 19.24 21.40 0.21
N THR A 326 20.21 20.81 0.90
CA THR A 326 20.20 19.37 1.24
C THR A 326 19.35 19.03 2.47
N SER A 327 18.89 20.03 3.23
CA SER A 327 18.16 19.83 4.48
C SER A 327 16.79 19.15 4.32
N SER A 328 16.17 19.20 3.14
CA SER A 328 14.90 18.52 2.86
C SER A 328 15.06 17.20 2.09
N ARG A 329 16.29 16.82 1.72
CA ARG A 329 16.51 15.63 0.89
C ARG A 329 16.48 14.36 1.74
N ARG A 330 15.59 13.46 1.32
CA ARG A 330 15.62 12.05 1.71
C ARG A 330 16.48 11.32 0.69
N GLU A 331 17.48 10.59 1.16
CA GLU A 331 18.21 9.65 0.33
C GLU A 331 17.79 8.24 0.68
N CYS A 332 17.47 7.46 -0.35
CA CYS A 332 17.19 6.06 -0.19
C CYS A 332 18.44 5.26 -0.53
N PHE A 333 18.77 4.34 0.37
CA PHE A 333 19.81 3.35 0.21
C PHE A 333 19.17 1.96 0.05
N ALA A 334 19.03 1.49 -1.19
CA ALA A 334 18.38 0.23 -1.55
C ALA A 334 19.05 -0.42 -2.80
N ALA A 335 18.97 -1.75 -2.88
CA ALA A 335 19.42 -2.52 -4.05
C ALA A 335 18.59 -2.22 -5.30
N PRO A 336 19.04 -2.44 -6.55
CA PRO A 336 20.41 -2.67 -6.99
C PRO A 336 21.20 -1.38 -7.25
N ALA A 337 20.57 -0.19 -7.17
CA ALA A 337 21.26 1.08 -7.46
C ALA A 337 22.44 1.34 -6.51
N ARG A 338 22.36 0.83 -5.27
CA ARG A 338 23.48 0.68 -4.33
C ARG A 338 23.23 -0.62 -3.57
N PHE A 339 23.87 -1.73 -3.98
CA PHE A 339 23.62 -3.08 -3.44
C PHE A 339 23.59 -3.10 -1.91
N PHE A 340 22.39 -3.16 -1.35
CA PHE A 340 22.15 -3.29 0.08
C PHE A 340 20.80 -3.95 0.31
N PRO A 341 20.66 -5.24 -0.04
CA PRO A 341 19.46 -5.97 0.26
C PRO A 341 19.40 -6.22 1.76
N ILE A 342 18.33 -5.77 2.38
CA ILE A 342 18.07 -5.96 3.81
C ILE A 342 16.83 -6.83 3.97
N GLY A 343 16.92 -7.91 4.73
CA GLY A 343 15.78 -8.70 5.14
C GLY A 343 15.05 -8.12 6.36
N PRO A 344 13.81 -8.52 6.62
CA PRO A 344 13.10 -8.13 7.84
C PRO A 344 13.84 -8.63 9.09
N GLY A 345 13.98 -7.75 10.08
CA GLY A 345 14.67 -8.03 11.35
C GLY A 345 16.20 -8.07 11.27
N GLU A 346 16.79 -7.87 10.08
CA GLU A 346 18.24 -7.85 9.91
C GLU A 346 18.86 -6.65 10.62
N GLN A 347 19.98 -6.88 11.33
CA GLN A 347 20.68 -5.83 12.06
C GLN A 347 21.58 -5.03 11.14
N ILE A 348 21.41 -3.70 11.19
CA ILE A 348 22.20 -2.73 10.46
C ILE A 348 23.07 -1.98 11.46
N PHE A 349 24.38 -2.04 11.24
CA PHE A 349 25.37 -1.34 12.02
C PHE A 349 25.72 -0.04 11.33
N GLY A 350 25.69 1.06 12.09
CA GLY A 350 26.03 2.38 11.61
C GLY A 350 27.13 3.04 12.41
N VAL A 351 27.88 3.92 11.76
CA VAL A 351 28.86 4.80 12.40
C VAL A 351 28.68 6.21 11.86
N LEU A 352 28.42 7.17 12.74
CA LEU A 352 28.49 8.59 12.45
C LEU A 352 29.87 9.11 12.86
N GLU A 353 30.60 9.71 11.93
CA GLU A 353 31.89 10.34 12.20
C GLU A 353 31.68 11.84 12.31
N HIS A 354 32.07 12.45 13.44
CA HIS A 354 31.98 13.88 13.68
C HIS A 354 33.17 14.61 13.04
N LYS A 355 32.99 15.91 12.70
CA LYS A 355 34.09 16.73 12.13
C LYS A 355 35.31 16.89 13.05
N SER A 356 35.16 16.64 14.35
CA SER A 356 36.28 16.62 15.32
C SER A 356 37.12 15.33 15.26
N GLY A 357 36.65 14.30 14.57
CA GLY A 357 37.27 12.97 14.51
C GLY A 357 36.68 11.94 15.48
N ALA A 358 35.75 12.34 16.36
CA ALA A 358 34.99 11.40 17.18
C ALA A 358 34.03 10.56 16.33
N SER A 359 33.70 9.36 16.78
CA SER A 359 32.76 8.47 16.10
C SER A 359 31.69 7.95 17.07
N PHE A 360 30.48 7.77 16.54
CA PHE A 360 29.34 7.21 17.26
C PHE A 360 28.83 5.99 16.50
N ALA A 361 28.92 4.82 17.11
CA ALA A 361 28.40 3.58 16.55
C ALA A 361 26.98 3.32 17.07
N PHE A 362 26.09 2.87 16.19
CA PHE A 362 24.72 2.48 16.54
C PHE A 362 24.33 1.21 15.80
N GLU A 363 23.24 0.60 16.24
CA GLU A 363 22.63 -0.58 15.64
C GLU A 363 21.12 -0.31 15.50
N THR A 364 20.55 -0.74 14.37
CA THR A 364 19.11 -0.67 14.14
C THR A 364 18.67 -1.93 13.40
N ALA A 365 17.49 -2.45 13.74
CA ALA A 365 16.91 -3.59 13.05
C ALA A 365 16.02 -3.10 11.91
N ALA A 366 16.14 -3.73 10.74
CA ALA A 366 15.24 -3.47 9.64
C ALA A 366 13.81 -3.87 9.99
N GLN A 367 12.88 -2.93 9.87
CA GLN A 367 11.46 -3.20 10.10
C GLN A 367 10.89 -4.03 8.94
N ASP A 368 9.77 -4.71 9.20
CA ASP A 368 8.96 -5.25 8.11
C ASP A 368 8.56 -4.11 7.15
N LEU A 369 8.45 -4.44 5.86
CA LEU A 369 8.02 -3.47 4.86
C LEU A 369 6.63 -2.93 5.23
N ARG A 370 6.58 -1.66 5.62
CA ARG A 370 5.31 -0.97 5.93
C ARG A 370 4.60 -0.63 4.63
N LEU A 371 3.77 -1.56 4.17
CA LEU A 371 2.85 -1.30 3.09
C LEU A 371 1.72 -0.40 3.61
N ASP A 372 1.31 0.57 2.79
CA ASP A 372 0.24 1.53 3.13
C ASP A 372 -0.96 0.81 3.76
N SER A 373 -1.61 1.45 4.73
CA SER A 373 -2.83 1.00 5.40
C SER A 373 -3.91 0.46 4.45
N SER A 374 -4.03 1.02 3.24
CA SER A 374 -4.92 0.53 2.18
C SER A 374 -4.55 -0.89 1.68
N ARG A 375 -3.28 -1.26 1.80
CA ARG A 375 -2.68 -2.56 1.50
C ARG A 375 -2.49 -3.44 2.73
N ALA A 376 -2.57 -2.90 3.95
CA ALA A 376 -2.38 -3.66 5.19
C ALA A 376 -3.38 -4.80 5.40
N ALA A 377 -4.53 -4.77 4.71
CA ALA A 377 -5.49 -5.87 4.68
C ALA A 377 -5.06 -7.06 3.79
N ARG A 378 -3.96 -6.92 3.04
CA ARG A 378 -3.46 -7.97 2.14
C ARG A 378 -2.47 -8.87 2.87
N SER A 379 -2.51 -10.15 2.57
CA SER A 379 -1.51 -11.12 3.03
C SER A 379 -0.31 -11.12 2.11
N PHE A 380 0.87 -10.83 2.64
CA PHE A 380 2.12 -10.88 1.90
C PHE A 380 2.86 -12.17 2.22
N THR A 381 3.48 -12.75 1.20
CA THR A 381 4.41 -13.87 1.32
C THR A 381 5.78 -13.40 0.85
N GLN A 382 6.79 -13.52 1.70
CA GLN A 382 8.16 -13.24 1.30
C GLN A 382 8.62 -14.27 0.28
N LEU A 383 9.09 -13.80 -0.88
CA LEU A 383 9.72 -14.65 -1.87
C LEU A 383 11.16 -14.94 -1.45
N GLN A 384 11.52 -16.22 -1.42
CA GLN A 384 12.85 -16.65 -0.99
C GLN A 384 13.78 -16.70 -2.21
N PRO A 385 14.94 -16.01 -2.19
CA PRO A 385 15.90 -16.13 -3.27
C PRO A 385 16.39 -17.58 -3.40
N THR A 386 16.66 -18.04 -4.63
CA THR A 386 17.25 -19.38 -4.84
C THR A 386 18.71 -19.45 -4.41
N ASP A 387 19.40 -18.30 -4.45
CA ASP A 387 20.76 -18.12 -3.93
C ASP A 387 20.75 -17.02 -2.87
N PRO A 388 20.73 -17.36 -1.56
CA PRO A 388 20.69 -16.37 -0.50
C PRO A 388 22.01 -15.59 -0.34
N SER A 389 23.08 -15.98 -1.03
CA SER A 389 24.39 -15.30 -0.96
C SER A 389 24.55 -14.15 -1.95
N ALA A 390 23.65 -14.06 -2.94
CA ALA A 390 23.66 -13.00 -3.93
C ALA A 390 22.96 -11.74 -3.39
N ASP A 391 23.41 -10.56 -3.83
CA ASP A 391 22.79 -9.29 -3.47
C ASP A 391 21.43 -9.12 -4.19
N ILE A 392 20.44 -9.89 -3.75
CA ILE A 392 19.11 -9.98 -4.35
C ILE A 392 18.14 -9.06 -3.60
N PRO A 393 17.39 -8.19 -4.30
CA PRO A 393 16.39 -7.34 -3.67
C PRO A 393 15.39 -8.14 -2.83
N TYR A 394 14.91 -7.54 -1.75
CA TYR A 394 13.80 -8.13 -1.01
C TYR A 394 12.53 -8.11 -1.88
N ALA A 395 11.76 -9.19 -1.83
CA ALA A 395 10.61 -9.41 -2.68
C ALA A 395 9.45 -10.00 -1.90
N LEU A 396 8.26 -9.44 -2.14
CA LEU A 396 6.98 -9.91 -1.61
C LEU A 396 6.06 -10.31 -2.74
N ALA A 397 5.24 -11.33 -2.50
CA ALA A 397 4.15 -11.70 -3.39
C ALA A 397 2.82 -11.74 -2.63
N TRP A 398 1.74 -11.43 -3.33
CA TRP A 398 0.39 -11.66 -2.83
C TRP A 398 -0.56 -11.99 -3.97
N TYR A 399 -1.67 -12.63 -3.60
CA TYR A 399 -2.76 -12.89 -4.52
C TYR A 399 -3.66 -11.66 -4.61
N GLU A 400 -3.88 -11.17 -5.82
CA GLU A 400 -4.85 -10.13 -6.14
C GLU A 400 -5.92 -10.76 -7.03
N PRO A 401 -7.15 -10.99 -6.51
CA PRO A 401 -8.22 -11.59 -7.28
C PRO A 401 -8.38 -10.87 -8.62
N PRO A 402 -8.43 -11.60 -9.75
CA PRO A 402 -8.52 -10.97 -11.04
C PRO A 402 -9.79 -10.11 -11.12
N SER A 403 -9.60 -8.91 -11.65
CA SER A 403 -10.68 -7.97 -11.92
C SER A 403 -10.86 -7.84 -13.42
N VAL A 404 -11.86 -7.06 -13.84
CA VAL A 404 -12.07 -6.74 -15.26
C VAL A 404 -10.80 -6.16 -15.91
N THR A 405 -9.92 -5.51 -15.13
CA THR A 405 -8.70 -4.88 -15.62
C THR A 405 -7.42 -5.67 -15.32
N THR A 406 -7.46 -6.66 -14.42
CA THR A 406 -6.28 -7.43 -13.98
C THR A 406 -6.47 -8.92 -14.27
N ARG A 407 -5.76 -9.44 -15.29
CA ARG A 407 -5.84 -10.86 -15.71
C ARG A 407 -4.84 -11.77 -15.02
N ARG A 408 -3.91 -11.19 -14.25
CA ARG A 408 -2.77 -11.86 -13.64
C ARG A 408 -3.01 -11.88 -12.13
N PRO A 409 -3.21 -13.06 -11.52
CA PRO A 409 -3.70 -13.16 -10.15
C PRO A 409 -2.61 -12.92 -9.10
N PHE A 410 -1.34 -12.90 -9.49
CA PHE A 410 -0.23 -12.68 -8.57
C PHE A 410 0.39 -11.32 -8.82
N ARG A 411 0.60 -10.60 -7.73
CA ARG A 411 1.39 -9.38 -7.73
C ARG A 411 2.68 -9.62 -6.96
N VAL A 412 3.76 -9.08 -7.48
CA VAL A 412 5.07 -9.09 -6.83
C VAL A 412 5.51 -7.66 -6.60
N GLU A 413 6.01 -7.37 -5.41
CA GLU A 413 6.63 -6.10 -5.05
C GLU A 413 8.10 -6.34 -4.76
N LEU A 414 8.94 -5.57 -5.43
CA LEU A 414 10.39 -5.60 -5.27
C LEU A 414 10.80 -4.31 -4.59
N THR A 415 11.56 -4.42 -3.52
CA THR A 415 12.14 -3.25 -2.85
C THR A 415 13.42 -2.82 -3.56
N ALA A 416 13.35 -2.71 -4.89
CA ALA A 416 14.48 -2.29 -5.70
C ALA A 416 14.46 -0.77 -5.87
N GLY A 417 15.47 -0.08 -5.34
CA GLY A 417 15.64 1.37 -5.42
C GLY A 417 14.68 2.16 -4.53
N ASP A 418 13.96 1.49 -3.62
CA ASP A 418 13.11 2.11 -2.61
C ASP A 418 13.37 1.53 -1.23
N CYS A 419 13.16 2.37 -0.23
CA CYS A 419 13.42 2.07 1.17
C CYS A 419 12.12 1.92 1.95
N LEU A 420 10.99 2.36 1.40
CA LEU A 420 9.69 2.36 2.10
C LEU A 420 8.54 1.68 1.34
N GLY A 421 8.81 1.00 0.22
CA GLY A 421 7.81 0.16 -0.44
C GLY A 421 6.53 0.89 -0.90
N ASN A 422 6.65 2.16 -1.29
CA ASN A 422 5.46 2.96 -1.65
C ASN A 422 4.98 2.73 -3.09
N GLY A 423 5.41 1.65 -3.76
CA GLY A 423 5.07 1.28 -5.15
C GLY A 423 5.56 2.23 -6.25
N ALA A 424 5.65 3.55 -5.98
CA ALA A 424 5.98 4.59 -6.94
C ALA A 424 7.49 4.74 -7.22
N SER A 425 8.33 3.86 -6.69
CA SER A 425 9.78 4.06 -6.68
C SER A 425 10.54 3.31 -7.75
N LEU A 426 10.05 2.16 -8.23
CA LEU A 426 10.74 1.43 -9.30
C LEU A 426 10.90 2.31 -10.55
N ASN A 427 9.86 3.07 -10.91
CA ASN A 427 9.88 4.04 -12.01
C ASN A 427 10.90 5.18 -11.87
N ARG A 428 11.41 5.45 -10.65
CA ARG A 428 12.40 6.51 -10.44
C ARG A 428 13.80 6.10 -10.87
N ASN A 429 14.09 4.80 -10.84
CA ASN A 429 15.43 4.26 -11.07
C ASN A 429 15.48 3.31 -12.28
N PHE A 430 14.33 2.74 -12.67
CA PHE A 430 14.24 1.74 -13.72
C PHE A 430 13.30 2.21 -14.82
N LYS A 431 13.71 1.88 -16.05
CA LYS A 431 12.92 2.09 -17.27
C LYS A 431 11.99 0.92 -17.53
N ASN A 432 12.45 -0.31 -17.29
CA ASN A 432 11.71 -1.53 -17.57
C ASN A 432 11.90 -2.56 -16.46
N ILE A 433 10.89 -3.42 -16.29
CA ILE A 433 10.97 -4.68 -15.57
C ILE A 433 10.59 -5.81 -16.52
N TYR A 434 11.33 -6.90 -16.47
CA TYR A 434 11.01 -8.13 -17.17
C TYR A 434 10.97 -9.30 -16.22
N PHE A 435 10.22 -10.34 -16.57
CA PHE A 435 10.11 -11.53 -15.77
C PHE A 435 9.96 -12.79 -16.63
N ASP A 436 10.45 -13.91 -16.13
CA ASP A 436 10.24 -15.23 -16.71
C ASP A 436 9.70 -16.17 -15.62
N VAL A 437 8.53 -16.74 -15.90
CA VAL A 437 7.77 -17.61 -15.00
C VAL A 437 7.59 -19.03 -15.56
N ASP A 438 8.00 -19.28 -16.82
CA ASP A 438 7.74 -20.54 -17.54
C ASP A 438 8.94 -21.11 -18.31
N GLY A 439 10.05 -20.39 -18.36
CA GLY A 439 11.34 -20.80 -18.95
C GLY A 439 11.43 -20.50 -20.44
N LYS A 440 10.47 -19.77 -20.99
CA LYS A 440 10.42 -19.44 -22.42
C LYS A 440 10.91 -18.03 -22.72
N GLY A 441 11.53 -17.38 -21.74
CA GLY A 441 12.13 -16.07 -21.88
C GLY A 441 11.32 -14.96 -21.18
N ASN A 442 11.92 -13.78 -21.21
CA ASN A 442 11.49 -12.65 -20.42
C ASN A 442 10.33 -11.89 -21.07
N VAL A 443 9.27 -11.65 -20.31
CA VAL A 443 8.11 -10.82 -20.68
C VAL A 443 8.20 -9.49 -19.94
N GLN A 444 7.93 -8.39 -20.63
CA GLN A 444 7.91 -7.06 -20.00
C GLN A 444 6.71 -6.93 -19.04
N GLY A 445 6.99 -6.50 -17.82
CA GLY A 445 5.99 -6.13 -16.81
C GLY A 445 5.77 -4.62 -16.73
N GLN A 446 4.81 -4.21 -15.90
CA GLN A 446 4.61 -2.81 -15.54
C GLN A 446 5.28 -2.55 -14.19
N LEU A 447 6.12 -1.51 -14.10
CA LEU A 447 6.88 -1.19 -12.88
C LEU A 447 5.97 -0.79 -11.71
N ASP A 448 4.91 -0.01 -11.94
CA ASP A 448 3.94 0.38 -10.88
C ASP A 448 3.04 -0.77 -10.43
N ASN A 449 2.90 -1.78 -11.30
CA ASN A 449 1.91 -2.83 -11.17
C ASN A 449 2.46 -4.15 -11.70
N PHE A 450 3.49 -4.64 -11.02
CA PHE A 450 4.19 -5.85 -11.44
C PHE A 450 3.36 -7.10 -11.14
N LEU A 451 2.45 -7.40 -12.08
CA LEU A 451 1.59 -8.58 -12.07
C LEU A 451 2.19 -9.69 -12.93
N ILE A 452 2.17 -10.91 -12.40
CA ILE A 452 2.62 -12.12 -13.07
C ILE A 452 1.49 -13.16 -13.11
N PRO A 453 1.42 -14.01 -14.16
CA PRO A 453 0.51 -15.15 -14.15
C PRO A 453 0.98 -16.18 -13.10
N GLU A 454 0.21 -17.25 -12.91
CA GLU A 454 0.70 -18.40 -12.16
C GLU A 454 2.02 -18.92 -12.76
N PRO A 455 3.09 -19.04 -11.95
CA PRO A 455 4.34 -19.60 -12.44
C PRO A 455 4.18 -21.08 -12.82
N ALA A 456 4.58 -21.44 -14.04
CA ALA A 456 4.61 -22.83 -14.49
C ALA A 456 5.81 -23.60 -13.88
N ARG A 457 6.71 -22.88 -13.20
CA ARG A 457 7.88 -23.39 -12.50
C ARG A 457 7.79 -22.98 -11.03
N GLU A 458 8.53 -23.65 -10.16
CA GLU A 458 8.69 -23.26 -8.74
C GLU A 458 9.51 -21.97 -8.54
N THR A 459 9.89 -21.29 -9.64
CA THR A 459 10.74 -20.10 -9.60
C THR A 459 10.23 -19.02 -10.53
N VAL A 460 10.46 -17.77 -10.13
CA VAL A 460 10.27 -16.58 -10.96
C VAL A 460 11.62 -15.88 -11.11
N GLU A 461 12.00 -15.63 -12.35
CA GLU A 461 13.18 -14.86 -12.72
C GLU A 461 12.76 -13.42 -13.01
N ILE A 462 13.51 -12.44 -12.51
CA ILE A 462 13.20 -11.01 -12.65
C ILE A 462 14.43 -10.26 -13.10
N LEU A 463 14.27 -9.41 -14.12
CA LEU A 463 15.29 -8.50 -14.63
C LEU A 463 14.79 -7.06 -14.56
N LEU A 464 15.68 -6.14 -14.20
CA LEU A 464 15.41 -4.70 -14.22
C LEU A 464 16.35 -4.03 -15.23
N THR A 465 15.87 -2.98 -15.90
CA THR A 465 16.71 -2.12 -16.73
C THR A 465 16.71 -0.72 -16.14
N GLY A 466 17.89 -0.22 -15.76
CA GLY A 466 18.09 1.13 -15.25
C GLY A 466 17.69 2.21 -16.27
N LEU A 467 17.51 3.44 -15.79
CA LEU A 467 17.27 4.60 -16.67
C LEU A 467 18.44 4.88 -17.62
N ASP A 468 19.65 4.47 -17.25
CA ASP A 468 20.88 4.52 -18.03
C ASP A 468 21.04 3.36 -19.03
N GLY A 469 20.15 2.36 -18.96
CA GLY A 469 20.20 1.15 -19.78
C GLY A 469 21.01 0.00 -19.18
N GLU A 470 21.59 0.15 -17.98
CA GLU A 470 22.22 -0.96 -17.29
C GLU A 470 21.18 -2.05 -16.96
N VAL A 471 21.58 -3.33 -17.06
CA VAL A 471 20.70 -4.46 -16.78
C VAL A 471 21.08 -5.09 -15.45
N TYR A 472 20.08 -5.25 -14.58
CA TYR A 472 20.24 -5.83 -13.25
C TYR A 472 19.48 -7.15 -13.15
N GLY A 473 20.11 -8.17 -12.57
CA GLY A 473 19.60 -9.54 -12.48
C GLY A 473 20.27 -10.51 -13.49
N PRO A 474 19.70 -11.71 -13.71
CA PRO A 474 18.39 -12.15 -13.24
C PRO A 474 18.38 -12.43 -11.73
N TYR A 475 17.35 -11.93 -11.06
CA TYR A 475 17.02 -12.30 -9.69
C TYR A 475 16.08 -13.48 -9.73
N ILE A 476 16.45 -14.58 -9.09
CA ILE A 476 15.68 -15.82 -9.14
C ILE A 476 15.11 -16.08 -7.75
N TYR A 477 13.78 -16.12 -7.67
CA TYR A 477 13.06 -16.38 -6.44
C TYR A 477 12.29 -17.69 -6.54
N ARG A 478 12.22 -18.43 -5.44
CA ARG A 478 11.24 -19.50 -5.27
C ARG A 478 9.85 -18.90 -5.13
N PHE A 479 8.89 -19.46 -5.85
CA PHE A 479 7.52 -18.99 -5.85
C PHE A 479 6.58 -20.18 -5.65
N ASP A 480 5.93 -20.21 -4.49
CA ASP A 480 4.91 -21.19 -4.15
C ASP A 480 3.53 -20.51 -4.25
N ALA A 481 2.85 -20.71 -5.38
CA ALA A 481 1.55 -20.13 -5.64
C ALA A 481 0.49 -20.56 -4.62
N ALA A 482 0.58 -21.81 -4.14
CA ALA A 482 -0.34 -22.33 -3.14
C ALA A 482 -0.14 -21.62 -1.79
N ALA A 483 1.12 -21.49 -1.33
CA ALA A 483 1.42 -20.77 -0.10
C ALA A 483 0.98 -19.30 -0.14
N VAL A 484 1.14 -18.63 -1.29
CA VAL A 484 0.69 -17.24 -1.47
C VAL A 484 -0.85 -17.13 -1.33
N ILE A 485 -1.59 -18.08 -1.89
CA ILE A 485 -3.06 -18.10 -1.79
C ILE A 485 -3.52 -18.51 -0.39
N GLU A 486 -2.86 -19.48 0.24
CA GLU A 486 -3.17 -19.86 1.63
C GLU A 486 -2.97 -18.70 2.60
N ALA A 487 -1.90 -17.92 2.41
CA ALA A 487 -1.71 -16.68 3.15
C ALA A 487 -2.87 -15.71 2.89
N ALA A 488 -3.29 -15.54 1.63
CA ALA A 488 -4.41 -14.69 1.25
C ALA A 488 -5.75 -15.15 1.87
N ILE A 489 -6.03 -16.45 1.88
CA ILE A 489 -7.19 -17.04 2.55
C ILE A 489 -7.10 -16.74 4.05
N LYS A 490 -5.96 -17.00 4.71
CA LYS A 490 -5.81 -16.83 6.16
C LYS A 490 -6.20 -15.44 6.68
N ASN A 491 -5.97 -14.37 5.92
CA ASN A 491 -6.37 -13.01 6.30
C ASN A 491 -7.70 -12.55 5.68
N ALA A 492 -8.32 -13.35 4.81
CA ALA A 492 -9.65 -13.05 4.33
C ALA A 492 -10.67 -13.19 5.47
N GLU A 493 -11.73 -12.40 5.42
CA GLU A 493 -12.82 -12.55 6.37
C GLU A 493 -13.60 -13.82 6.06
N LYS A 494 -13.87 -14.63 7.10
CA LYS A 494 -14.72 -15.81 6.99
C LYS A 494 -16.14 -15.37 6.65
N PRO A 495 -16.78 -15.94 5.62
CA PRO A 495 -18.18 -15.67 5.37
C PRO A 495 -18.97 -16.21 6.57
N ASP A 496 -19.77 -15.37 7.18
CA ASP A 496 -20.63 -15.78 8.29
C ASP A 496 -22.09 -15.95 7.86
N SER A 497 -22.43 -15.45 6.66
CA SER A 497 -23.82 -15.27 6.24
C SER A 497 -24.09 -15.48 4.74
N ILE A 498 -25.36 -15.79 4.43
CA ILE A 498 -25.93 -15.84 3.07
C ILE A 498 -27.14 -14.90 2.97
N SER A 499 -27.57 -14.58 1.76
CA SER A 499 -28.74 -13.74 1.46
C SER A 499 -29.70 -14.50 0.56
N CYS A 500 -30.98 -14.53 0.92
CA CYS A 500 -32.03 -15.13 0.09
C CYS A 500 -32.92 -14.04 -0.52
N GLY A 501 -33.10 -14.09 -1.84
CA GLY A 501 -33.91 -13.16 -2.61
C GLY A 501 -34.99 -13.85 -3.44
N LYS A 502 -35.91 -13.05 -4.00
CA LYS A 502 -36.81 -13.52 -5.06
C LYS A 502 -36.04 -13.48 -6.37
N GLU A 503 -35.97 -14.62 -7.06
CA GLU A 503 -35.43 -14.73 -8.41
C GLU A 503 -36.60 -14.98 -9.38
N VAL A 504 -36.72 -14.11 -10.39
CA VAL A 504 -37.75 -14.26 -11.42
C VAL A 504 -37.12 -15.10 -12.54
N ALA A 505 -37.43 -16.40 -12.55
CA ALA A 505 -36.81 -17.37 -13.46
C ALA A 505 -36.86 -16.95 -14.94
N TYR A 506 -37.95 -16.29 -15.37
CA TYR A 506 -38.06 -15.62 -16.67
C TYR A 506 -39.05 -14.45 -16.61
N ARG A 507 -38.71 -13.30 -17.22
CA ARG A 507 -39.57 -12.09 -17.27
C ARG A 507 -40.99 -12.31 -17.82
N LEU A 508 -41.25 -13.44 -18.50
CA LEU A 508 -42.54 -13.76 -19.12
C LEU A 508 -43.39 -14.74 -18.28
N GLU A 509 -42.83 -15.33 -17.22
CA GLU A 509 -43.52 -16.28 -16.34
C GLU A 509 -43.57 -15.73 -14.91
N LEU A 510 -44.34 -14.64 -14.73
CA LEU A 510 -44.58 -14.01 -13.43
C LEU A 510 -45.26 -14.94 -12.39
N GLU A 511 -45.69 -16.13 -12.81
CA GLU A 511 -46.39 -17.11 -11.96
C GLU A 511 -45.42 -18.07 -11.22
N ASN A 512 -44.14 -18.12 -11.59
CA ASN A 512 -43.14 -18.97 -10.94
C ASN A 512 -42.07 -18.12 -10.24
N ILE A 513 -42.45 -17.50 -9.12
CA ILE A 513 -41.48 -16.86 -8.21
C ILE A 513 -40.71 -17.98 -7.51
N THR A 514 -39.41 -18.08 -7.78
CA THR A 514 -38.51 -18.96 -7.03
C THR A 514 -37.68 -18.13 -6.06
N HIS A 515 -37.47 -18.63 -4.86
CA HIS A 515 -36.49 -18.05 -3.95
C HIS A 515 -35.12 -18.66 -4.24
N ALA A 516 -34.08 -17.83 -4.23
CA ALA A 516 -32.70 -18.29 -4.33
C ALA A 516 -31.88 -17.70 -3.20
N CYS A 517 -31.09 -18.54 -2.54
CA CYS A 517 -30.09 -18.12 -1.57
C CYS A 517 -28.71 -18.08 -2.22
N ASP A 518 -27.96 -17.03 -1.93
CA ASP A 518 -26.65 -16.73 -2.49
C ASP A 518 -25.74 -16.12 -1.41
N VAL A 519 -24.44 -16.19 -1.64
CA VAL A 519 -23.38 -15.44 -0.97
C VAL A 519 -23.72 -13.94 -0.86
N GLN A 520 -23.61 -13.41 0.36
CA GLN A 520 -23.73 -11.97 0.57
C GLN A 520 -22.69 -11.20 -0.24
N LYS A 521 -23.06 -10.02 -0.73
CA LYS A 521 -22.22 -9.22 -1.64
C LYS A 521 -20.82 -8.96 -1.08
N ASP A 522 -20.73 -8.74 0.23
CA ASP A 522 -19.47 -8.41 0.92
C ASP A 522 -18.53 -9.62 1.06
N HIS A 523 -19.05 -10.84 0.87
CA HIS A 523 -18.30 -12.09 0.93
C HIS A 523 -18.18 -12.80 -0.42
N ARG A 524 -18.42 -12.13 -1.56
CA ARG A 524 -18.34 -12.75 -2.90
C ARG A 524 -16.92 -13.06 -3.37
N THR A 525 -15.91 -12.85 -2.54
CA THR A 525 -14.52 -13.15 -2.93
C THR A 525 -14.23 -14.64 -2.79
N LEU A 526 -13.55 -15.23 -3.79
CA LEU A 526 -13.12 -16.64 -3.72
C LEU A 526 -12.28 -16.94 -2.48
N LEU A 527 -11.51 -15.96 -2.00
CA LEU A 527 -10.64 -16.10 -0.83
C LEU A 527 -11.42 -16.33 0.47
N SER A 528 -12.49 -15.58 0.73
CA SER A 528 -13.35 -15.77 1.91
C SER A 528 -13.90 -17.20 1.96
N TRP A 529 -14.32 -17.71 0.80
CA TRP A 529 -14.86 -19.07 0.70
C TRP A 529 -13.79 -20.17 0.73
N GLY A 530 -12.51 -19.82 0.64
CA GLY A 530 -11.40 -20.75 0.90
C GLY A 530 -11.36 -21.29 2.33
N HIS A 531 -12.04 -20.63 3.28
CA HIS A 531 -12.22 -21.13 4.65
C HIS A 531 -13.30 -22.19 4.79
N VAL A 532 -14.25 -22.26 3.85
CA VAL A 532 -15.45 -23.08 3.98
C VAL A 532 -15.14 -24.51 3.55
N ASP A 533 -15.62 -25.46 4.34
CA ASP A 533 -15.62 -26.88 4.02
C ASP A 533 -16.99 -27.27 3.46
N GLU A 534 -18.05 -26.93 4.17
CA GLU A 534 -19.42 -27.20 3.72
C GLU A 534 -20.43 -26.15 4.20
N VAL A 535 -21.52 -26.02 3.45
CA VAL A 535 -22.70 -25.24 3.82
C VAL A 535 -23.87 -26.20 4.01
N ARG A 536 -24.53 -26.12 5.16
CA ARG A 536 -25.70 -26.93 5.51
C ARG A 536 -26.95 -26.06 5.52
N LEU A 537 -28.00 -26.50 4.83
CA LEU A 537 -29.28 -25.81 4.69
C LEU A 537 -30.46 -26.73 5.04
N GLY A 538 -31.55 -26.16 5.56
CA GLY A 538 -32.81 -26.88 5.80
C GLY A 538 -33.99 -25.99 6.15
N PRO A 539 -35.22 -26.53 6.19
CA PRO A 539 -36.42 -25.78 6.60
C PRO A 539 -36.54 -25.60 8.12
N SER A 540 -35.74 -26.33 8.90
CA SER A 540 -35.69 -26.27 10.37
C SER A 540 -34.29 -26.69 10.87
N LEU A 541 -33.99 -26.40 12.14
CA LEU A 541 -32.73 -26.78 12.78
C LEU A 541 -32.51 -28.31 12.78
N GLU A 542 -33.58 -29.08 12.96
CA GLU A 542 -33.54 -30.53 13.01
C GLU A 542 -33.45 -31.17 11.61
N GLN A 543 -33.67 -30.39 10.54
CA GLN A 543 -33.77 -30.86 9.16
C GLN A 543 -32.77 -30.16 8.22
N MET A 544 -31.56 -29.84 8.69
CA MET A 544 -30.46 -29.33 7.84
C MET A 544 -29.82 -30.44 6.98
N GLY A 545 -30.66 -31.14 6.20
CA GLY A 545 -30.24 -32.32 5.43
C GLY A 545 -29.54 -31.99 4.11
N GLN A 546 -29.60 -30.74 3.65
CA GLN A 546 -28.96 -30.36 2.40
C GLN A 546 -27.56 -29.83 2.65
N VAL A 547 -26.58 -30.45 2.02
CA VAL A 547 -25.15 -30.16 2.23
C VAL A 547 -24.50 -29.79 0.90
N PHE A 548 -23.80 -28.66 0.88
CA PHE A 548 -22.97 -28.21 -0.24
C PHE A 548 -21.52 -28.26 0.17
N GLN A 549 -20.74 -29.12 -0.48
CA GLN A 549 -19.30 -29.19 -0.26
C GLN A 549 -18.59 -28.06 -1.03
N ILE A 550 -17.77 -27.28 -0.34
CA ILE A 550 -17.03 -26.14 -0.89
C ILE A 550 -15.53 -26.49 -0.93
N ASN A 551 -15.14 -27.19 -1.99
CA ASN A 551 -13.75 -27.61 -2.20
C ASN A 551 -12.97 -26.54 -2.98
N LEU A 552 -12.71 -25.40 -2.35
CA LEU A 552 -11.82 -24.35 -2.86
C LEU A 552 -10.39 -24.47 -2.32
N ASP A 553 -9.60 -25.41 -2.83
CA ASP A 553 -8.16 -25.43 -2.55
C ASP A 553 -7.43 -24.35 -3.38
N PRO A 554 -6.15 -24.05 -3.10
CA PRO A 554 -5.42 -23.03 -3.84
C PRO A 554 -5.42 -23.22 -5.36
N ALA A 555 -5.29 -24.47 -5.84
CA ALA A 555 -5.32 -24.78 -7.27
C ALA A 555 -6.69 -24.45 -7.89
N THR A 556 -7.78 -24.83 -7.21
CA THR A 556 -9.14 -24.53 -7.63
C THR A 556 -9.41 -23.04 -7.67
N ILE A 557 -8.90 -22.28 -6.69
CA ILE A 557 -9.01 -20.80 -6.68
C ILE A 557 -8.29 -20.21 -7.90
N ILE A 558 -7.10 -20.71 -8.25
CA ILE A 558 -6.39 -20.27 -9.45
C ILE A 558 -7.21 -20.59 -10.70
N ASP A 559 -7.65 -21.82 -10.87
CA ASP A 559 -8.44 -22.26 -12.02
C ASP A 559 -9.71 -21.40 -12.18
N LEU A 560 -10.50 -21.24 -11.11
CA LEU A 560 -11.71 -20.42 -11.13
C LEU A 560 -11.42 -18.95 -11.43
N SER A 561 -10.29 -18.43 -10.97
CA SER A 561 -9.88 -17.05 -11.23
C SER A 561 -9.50 -16.80 -12.70
N GLN A 562 -9.14 -17.86 -13.45
CA GLN A 562 -8.86 -17.77 -14.89
C GLN A 562 -10.14 -17.77 -15.74
N TYR A 563 -11.26 -18.30 -15.23
CA TYR A 563 -12.53 -18.32 -15.94
C TYR A 563 -13.16 -16.92 -15.99
N ARG A 564 -12.96 -16.22 -17.12
CA ARG A 564 -13.48 -14.87 -17.39
C ARG A 564 -15.01 -14.72 -17.32
N ASP A 565 -15.73 -15.82 -17.49
CA ASP A 565 -17.18 -15.81 -17.56
C ASP A 565 -17.85 -15.80 -16.19
N LEU A 566 -17.09 -16.04 -15.11
CA LEU A 566 -17.56 -15.72 -13.77
C LEU A 566 -17.53 -14.20 -13.67
N HIS A 567 -18.69 -13.58 -13.88
CA HIS A 567 -18.83 -12.20 -13.49
C HIS A 567 -18.44 -12.11 -12.00
N PRO A 568 -17.74 -11.05 -11.56
CA PRO A 568 -17.43 -10.87 -10.13
C PRO A 568 -18.69 -10.79 -9.24
N PHE A 569 -19.87 -10.81 -9.86
CA PHE A 569 -21.18 -10.87 -9.22
C PHE A 569 -21.81 -12.25 -9.24
N ASP A 570 -21.25 -13.22 -9.97
CA ASP A 570 -21.84 -14.54 -10.05
C ASP A 570 -21.68 -15.25 -8.70
N PRO A 571 -22.77 -15.86 -8.22
CA PRO A 571 -22.79 -16.56 -6.96
C PRO A 571 -21.80 -17.74 -6.99
N LEU A 572 -20.93 -17.89 -5.99
CA LEU A 572 -20.07 -19.08 -5.88
C LEU A 572 -20.92 -20.35 -5.83
N PHE A 573 -22.06 -20.28 -5.14
CA PHE A 573 -23.13 -21.24 -5.24
C PHE A 573 -24.47 -20.49 -5.12
N SER A 574 -25.46 -20.97 -5.84
CA SER A 574 -26.84 -20.56 -5.70
C SER A 574 -27.68 -21.79 -5.41
N PHE A 575 -28.61 -21.65 -4.45
CA PHE A 575 -29.55 -22.71 -4.11
C PHE A 575 -30.99 -22.24 -4.31
N PRO A 576 -31.75 -22.88 -5.22
CA PRO A 576 -33.18 -22.64 -5.33
C PRO A 576 -33.89 -23.23 -4.12
N VAL A 577 -34.55 -22.39 -3.34
CA VAL A 577 -35.27 -22.80 -2.13
C VAL A 577 -36.61 -23.42 -2.51
N PRO A 578 -36.96 -24.61 -1.99
CA PRO A 578 -38.26 -25.23 -2.21
C PRO A 578 -39.42 -24.32 -1.77
N ASN A 579 -40.49 -24.29 -2.57
CA ASN A 579 -41.64 -23.41 -2.33
C ASN A 579 -42.39 -23.70 -1.02
N ASP A 580 -42.25 -24.90 -0.48
CA ASP A 580 -42.85 -25.33 0.79
C ASP A 580 -42.02 -24.91 2.01
N TRP A 581 -40.86 -24.29 1.83
CA TRP A 581 -40.03 -23.79 2.93
C TRP A 581 -40.42 -22.34 3.26
N PRO A 582 -41.08 -22.07 4.40
CA PRO A 582 -41.39 -20.70 4.80
C PRO A 582 -40.14 -19.93 5.28
N GLU A 583 -39.11 -20.68 5.68
CA GLU A 583 -37.87 -20.18 6.27
C GLU A 583 -36.72 -21.11 5.87
N VAL A 584 -35.50 -20.58 5.86
CA VAL A 584 -34.26 -21.30 5.62
C VAL A 584 -33.39 -21.17 6.86
N PHE A 585 -32.96 -22.31 7.39
CA PHE A 585 -31.91 -22.39 8.40
C PHE A 585 -30.61 -22.73 7.70
N PHE A 586 -29.53 -22.03 8.04
CA PHE A 586 -28.22 -22.32 7.49
C PHE A 586 -27.11 -22.27 8.52
N GLU A 587 -26.09 -23.10 8.27
CA GLU A 587 -24.86 -23.22 9.04
C GLU A 587 -23.69 -23.41 8.07
N ILE A 588 -22.56 -22.77 8.34
CA ILE A 588 -21.32 -22.91 7.58
C ILE A 588 -20.34 -23.68 8.46
N LEU A 589 -19.79 -24.78 7.96
CA LEU A 589 -18.66 -25.47 8.58
C LEU A 589 -17.38 -25.01 7.89
N TYR A 590 -16.42 -24.57 8.70
CA TYR A 590 -15.12 -24.12 8.23
C TYR A 590 -14.09 -25.26 8.29
N ARG A 591 -13.04 -25.18 7.47
CA ARG A 591 -11.96 -26.18 7.38
C ARG A 591 -11.15 -26.36 8.65
N ASP A 592 -11.14 -25.36 9.53
CA ASP A 592 -10.51 -25.46 10.85
C ASP A 592 -11.40 -26.20 11.88
N GLY A 593 -12.55 -26.73 11.44
CA GLY A 593 -13.51 -27.45 12.26
C GLY A 593 -14.47 -26.55 13.05
N THR A 594 -14.35 -25.23 12.94
CA THR A 594 -15.30 -24.29 13.55
C THR A 594 -16.59 -24.18 12.73
N THR A 595 -17.69 -23.76 13.35
CA THR A 595 -18.97 -23.50 12.66
C THR A 595 -19.39 -22.04 12.82
N SER A 596 -20.13 -21.53 11.83
CA SER A 596 -20.82 -20.24 11.96
C SER A 596 -21.98 -20.36 12.95
N VAL A 597 -22.48 -19.21 13.41
CA VAL A 597 -23.75 -19.18 14.14
C VAL A 597 -24.86 -19.62 13.20
N THR A 598 -25.68 -20.59 13.61
CA THR A 598 -26.84 -21.00 12.82
C THR A 598 -27.79 -19.84 12.66
N GLN A 599 -28.09 -19.50 11.40
CA GLN A 599 -28.93 -18.37 11.07
C GLN A 599 -30.29 -18.84 10.56
N ARG A 600 -31.31 -18.00 10.79
CA ARG A 600 -32.68 -18.22 10.36
C ARG A 600 -33.10 -17.09 9.42
N ILE A 601 -33.33 -17.42 8.16
CA ILE A 601 -33.77 -16.49 7.13
C ILE A 601 -35.25 -16.73 6.84
N LYS A 602 -36.08 -15.72 7.05
CA LYS A 602 -37.49 -15.77 6.65
C LYS A 602 -37.64 -15.38 5.18
N LEU A 603 -38.26 -16.24 4.38
CA LEU A 603 -38.45 -15.94 2.96
C LEU A 603 -39.60 -14.92 2.79
N PRO A 604 -39.44 -13.91 1.90
CA PRO A 604 -40.49 -12.95 1.65
C PRO A 604 -41.63 -13.60 0.85
N LEU A 605 -42.83 -13.68 1.43
CA LEU A 605 -44.05 -14.11 0.74
C LEU A 605 -44.27 -13.35 -0.58
#